data_AF-A0A6C0IGE6-F1
#
_entry.id   AF-A0A6C0IGE6-F1
#
_cell.length_a   1.000
_cell.length_b   1.000
_cell.length_c   1.000
_cell.angle_alpha   90.00
_cell.angle_beta   90.00
_cell.angle_gamma   90.00
#
_symmetry.space_group_name_H-M   'P 1'
#
loop_
_entity.id
_entity.type
_entity.pdbx_description
1 polymer ?
#
loop_
_entity_poly.entity_id
_entity_poly.type
_entity_poly.pdbx_seq_one_letter_code
_entity_poly.pdbx_strand_id
1 'polypeptide(L)' 'MGVGRRTSKMKCIKMTTKKYLTRKSPPYPAGQCQHKIRKGKDGMYKSVLDVIGRFRWVKV' A
#
# COMPACT_ATOMS: atom_id res chain seq x y z
N MET A 1 -19.91 19.76 17.23
CA MET A 1 -18.51 19.32 16.99
C MET A 1 -18.40 18.77 15.56
N GLY A 2 -18.06 19.61 14.58
CA GLY A 2 -17.91 19.20 13.18
C GLY A 2 -16.51 18.64 12.93
N VAL A 3 -16.44 17.37 12.54
CA VAL A 3 -15.21 16.59 12.29
C VAL A 3 -14.27 17.30 11.32
N GLY A 4 -13.13 17.78 11.82
CA GLY A 4 -12.04 18.29 11.01
C GLY A 4 -11.54 17.20 10.05
N ARG A 5 -11.72 17.43 8.75
CA ARG A 5 -11.10 16.64 7.68
C ARG A 5 -9.60 16.85 7.75
N ARG A 6 -8.93 16.10 8.63
CA ARG A 6 -7.47 15.98 8.62
C ARG A 6 -7.14 15.31 7.29
N THR A 7 -6.60 16.09 6.36
CA THR A 7 -5.89 15.60 5.18
C THR A 7 -4.68 14.82 5.68
N SER A 8 -4.92 13.63 6.22
CA SER A 8 -3.88 12.75 6.69
C SER A 8 -3.21 12.23 5.43
N LYS A 9 -2.08 12.88 5.10
CA LYS A 9 -1.07 12.35 4.19
C LYS A 9 -0.91 10.88 4.56
N MET A 10 -1.56 9.98 3.82
CA MET A 10 -1.63 8.56 4.17
C MET A 10 -0.19 8.06 4.16
N LYS A 11 0.42 8.03 5.35
CA LYS A 11 1.79 7.59 5.48
C LYS A 11 1.78 6.13 5.07
N CYS A 12 2.73 5.74 4.23
CA CYS A 12 3.00 4.36 3.92
C CYS A 12 3.43 3.60 5.17
N ILE A 13 2.47 3.13 5.96
CA ILE A 13 2.75 2.43 7.20
C ILE A 13 2.96 0.95 6.88
N LYS A 14 4.06 0.41 7.41
CA LYS A 14 4.34 -1.02 7.33
C LYS A 14 3.34 -1.75 8.21
N MET A 15 2.56 -2.64 7.61
CA MET A 15 1.67 -3.52 8.34
C MET A 15 2.46 -4.72 8.86
N THR A 16 2.34 -4.98 10.16
CA THR A 16 2.99 -6.10 10.86
C THR A 16 2.03 -7.26 11.13
N THR A 17 0.79 -7.18 10.66
CA THR A 17 -0.20 -8.25 10.83
C THR A 17 0.17 -9.47 9.99
N LYS A 18 -0.10 -10.68 10.51
CA LYS A 18 0.24 -11.96 9.85
C LYS A 18 -0.15 -12.01 8.37
N LYS A 19 -1.34 -11.49 8.02
CA LYS A 19 -1.84 -11.37 6.63
C LYS A 19 -0.87 -10.66 5.67
N TYR A 20 -0.16 -9.62 6.14
CA TYR A 20 0.78 -8.84 5.34
C TYR A 20 2.22 -9.37 5.40
N LEU A 21 2.53 -10.20 6.40
CA LEU A 21 3.83 -10.86 6.57
C LEU A 21 3.96 -12.15 5.76
N THR A 22 2.85 -12.86 5.52
CA THR A 22 2.84 -14.13 4.77
C THR A 22 2.79 -13.97 3.26
N ARG A 23 2.42 -12.78 2.75
CA ARG A 23 2.28 -12.55 1.31
C ARG A 23 3.62 -12.22 0.63
N LYS A 24 3.70 -12.53 -0.67
CA LYS A 24 4.85 -12.19 -1.53
C LYS A 24 5.04 -10.68 -1.70
N SER A 25 3.92 -9.94 -1.75
CA SER A 25 3.88 -8.48 -1.91
C SER A 25 4.41 -7.73 -0.67
N PRO A 26 4.78 -6.45 -0.77
CA PRO A 26 5.33 -5.67 0.34
C PRO A 26 4.38 -5.65 1.53
N PRO A 27 4.85 -5.58 2.78
CA PRO A 27 4.02 -5.43 3.98
C PRO A 27 3.47 -4.01 4.11
N TYR A 28 2.94 -3.45 3.02
CA TYR A 28 2.39 -2.09 2.92
C TYR A 28 1.06 -2.15 2.16
N PRO A 29 0.01 -1.44 2.56
CA PRO A 29 -1.22 -1.38 1.77
C PRO A 29 -1.02 -0.50 0.54
N ALA A 30 -1.30 -1.02 -0.65
CA ALA A 30 -1.10 -0.29 -1.92
C ALA A 30 -1.93 1.00 -1.99
N GLY A 31 -3.17 0.97 -1.48
CA GLY A 31 -4.07 2.14 -1.37
C GLY A 31 -3.50 3.32 -0.60
N GLN A 32 -2.67 3.06 0.42
CA GLN A 32 -1.99 4.12 1.19
C GLN A 32 -0.63 4.48 0.57
N CYS A 33 -0.06 3.58 -0.22
CA CYS A 33 1.22 3.75 -0.91
C CYS A 33 1.07 3.99 -2.39
N GLN A 34 0.25 4.97 -2.76
CA GLN A 34 -0.05 5.30 -4.16
C GLN A 34 1.23 5.68 -4.91
N HIS A 35 1.41 5.13 -6.12
CA HIS A 35 2.54 5.39 -7.02
C HIS A 35 3.94 5.13 -6.44
N LYS A 36 4.05 4.38 -5.34
CA LYS A 36 5.34 4.03 -4.74
C LYS A 36 5.84 2.69 -5.24
N ILE A 37 7.17 2.53 -5.26
CA ILE A 37 7.82 1.23 -5.46
C ILE A 37 8.34 0.76 -4.11
N ARG A 38 8.07 -0.49 -3.75
CA ARG A 38 8.60 -1.11 -2.53
C ARG A 38 9.02 -2.55 -2.77
N LYS A 39 10.08 -2.95 -2.06
CA LYS A 39 10.55 -4.32 -2.00
C LYS A 39 9.57 -5.18 -1.19
N GLY A 40 9.05 -6.21 -1.83
CA GLY A 40 8.32 -7.31 -1.21
C GLY A 40 9.27 -8.44 -0.83
N LYS A 41 8.70 -9.57 -0.41
CA LYS A 41 9.47 -10.76 -0.05
C LYS A 41 10.11 -11.43 -1.27
N ASP A 42 9.48 -11.26 -2.43
CA ASP A 42 9.82 -11.97 -3.68
C ASP A 42 10.42 -11.06 -4.78
N GLY A 43 10.47 -9.75 -4.57
CA GLY A 43 10.95 -8.82 -5.59
C GLY A 43 10.51 -7.38 -5.36
N MET A 44 10.67 -6.53 -6.37
CA MET A 44 10.15 -5.17 -6.35
C MET A 44 8.69 -5.13 -6.79
N TYR A 45 7.89 -4.31 -6.12
CA TYR A 45 6.49 -4.11 -6.46
C TYR A 45 6.21 -2.62 -6.60
N LYS A 46 5.47 -2.24 -7.64
CA LYS A 46 4.97 -0.89 -7.86
C LYS A 46 3.48 -0.83 -7.53
N SER A 47 3.10 0.19 -6.77
CA SER A 47 1.71 0.48 -6.50
C SER A 47 1.12 1.21 -7.69
N VAL A 48 0.22 0.54 -8.40
CA VAL A 48 -0.47 1.06 -9.58
C VAL A 48 -1.96 1.12 -9.33
N LEU A 49 -2.59 2.18 -9.82
CA LEU A 49 -4.04 2.32 -9.80
C LEU A 49 -4.64 1.30 -10.77
N ASP A 50 -5.56 0.48 -10.26
CA ASP A 50 -6.31 -0.46 -11.07
C ASP A 50 -7.56 0.19 -11.68
N VAL A 51 -8.12 -0.44 -12.72
CA VAL A 51 -9.32 0.05 -13.43
C VAL A 51 -10.52 0.25 -12.51
N ILE A 52 -10.59 -0.49 -11.40
CA ILE A 52 -11.62 -0.37 -10.36
C ILE A 52 -11.38 0.78 -9.36
N GLY A 53 -10.39 1.64 -9.59
CA GLY A 53 -10.05 2.77 -8.72
C GLY A 53 -9.33 2.36 -7.42
N ARG A 54 -8.80 1.13 -7.33
CA ARG A 54 -8.03 0.65 -6.17
C ARG A 54 -6.57 0.49 -6.54
N PHE A 55 -5.67 0.93 -5.66
CA PHE A 55 -4.25 0.66 -5.87
C PHE A 55 -3.93 -0.80 -5.51
N ARG A 56 -3.14 -1.45 -6.35
CA ARG A 56 -2.61 -2.80 -6.14
C ARG A 56 -1.10 -2.83 -6.33
N TRP A 57 -0.44 -3.78 -5.67
CA TRP A 57 0.98 -4.05 -5.87
C TRP A 57 1.17 -4.95 -7.09
N VAL A 58 1.82 -4.43 -8.12
CA VAL A 58 2.22 -5.20 -9.31
C VAL A 58 3.72 -5.42 -9.25
N LYS A 59 4.16 -6.66 -9.44
CA LYS A 59 5.58 -7.01 -9.48
C LYS A 59 6.20 -6.36 -10.70
N VAL A 60 7.35 -5.70 -10.50
CA VAL A 60 8.19 -5.14 -11.57
C VAL A 60 9.25 -6.16 -11.93
#